data_AF-A0A9W8B740-F1
#
_entry.id   AF-A0A9W8B740-F1
#
_cell.length_a   1.000
_cell.length_b   1.000
_cell.length_c   1.000
_cell.angle_alpha   90.00
_cell.angle_beta   90.00
_cell.angle_gamma   90.00
#
_symmetry.space_group_name_H-M   'P 1'
#
loop_
_entity.id
_entity.type
_entity.pdbx_description
1 polymer ?
#
loop_
_entity_poly.entity_id
_entity_poly.type
_entity_poly.pdbx_seq_one_letter_code
_entity_poly.pdbx_strand_id
1 'polypeptide(L)'
;MIFPAGKGAHALANPSPREMAIRAESATAAGMASKLSGLLGVTITADVPVDYFKYVKYLATAIAVPGGAYLLFRYVSLAMVGRNVLAIASIMFVLLMTSGYMWNRINSPPYMGQSQQSGDVVLFVPTQNQQYGVETQIVAGTYAICALCIVVLVKHVPKIQSADQRTSVTLLFVFLLLFTFSYLNSVFRLKMPGYPFKMLLE
;
A
#
# COMPACT_ATOMS: atom_id res chain seq x y z
N MET A 1 3.11 -33.45 28.21
CA MET A 1 3.13 -34.72 27.45
C MET A 1 1.74 -35.36 27.55
N ILE A 2 1.20 -35.91 26.47
CA ILE A 2 -0.10 -36.61 26.43
C ILE A 2 0.17 -38.10 26.27
N PHE A 3 -0.53 -38.89 27.08
CA PHE A 3 -0.48 -40.35 27.03
C PHE A 3 -1.73 -40.85 26.29
N PRO A 4 -1.58 -41.56 25.16
CA PRO A 4 -2.73 -42.15 24.47
C PRO A 4 -3.36 -43.27 25.31
N ALA A 5 -4.65 -43.54 25.07
CA ALA A 5 -5.37 -44.59 25.79
C ALA A 5 -4.80 -45.99 25.45
N GLY A 6 -4.39 -46.74 26.47
CA GLY A 6 -3.84 -48.10 26.30
C GLY A 6 -4.87 -49.23 26.27
N LYS A 7 -6.15 -48.95 26.61
CA LYS A 7 -7.28 -49.91 26.57
C LYS A 7 -8.56 -49.18 26.17
N GLY A 8 -9.40 -49.82 25.33
CA GLY A 8 -10.70 -49.29 24.87
C GLY A 8 -10.85 -49.25 23.34
N ALA A 9 -12.04 -48.90 22.85
CA ALA A 9 -12.38 -48.89 21.41
C ALA A 9 -11.59 -47.88 20.56
N HIS A 10 -10.96 -46.89 21.20
CA HIS A 10 -10.12 -45.86 20.56
C HIS A 10 -8.65 -45.94 21.02
N ALA A 11 -8.20 -47.13 21.46
CA ALA A 11 -6.81 -47.34 21.85
C ALA A 11 -5.89 -47.27 20.63
N LEU A 12 -4.87 -46.42 20.69
CA LEU A 12 -3.90 -46.23 19.62
C LEU A 12 -2.87 -47.38 19.65
N ALA A 13 -2.52 -47.93 18.48
CA ALA A 13 -1.62 -49.08 18.34
C ALA A 13 -0.20 -48.86 18.89
N ASN A 14 0.20 -47.60 19.13
CA ASN A 14 1.48 -47.26 19.74
C ASN A 14 1.25 -46.39 21.00
N PRO A 15 1.54 -46.90 22.21
CA PRO A 15 1.27 -46.21 23.47
C PRO A 15 2.36 -45.20 23.88
N SER A 16 3.29 -44.85 22.97
CA SER A 16 4.39 -43.94 23.31
C SER A 16 3.91 -42.53 23.68
N PRO A 17 4.47 -41.91 24.73
CA PRO A 17 4.09 -40.56 25.15
C PRO A 17 4.40 -39.54 24.04
N ARG A 18 3.43 -38.69 23.70
CA ARG A 18 3.62 -37.62 22.72
C ARG A 18 3.75 -36.27 23.42
N GLU A 19 4.74 -35.48 23.04
CA GLU A 19 4.91 -34.14 23.60
C GLU A 19 3.87 -33.18 23.00
N MET A 20 3.14 -32.46 23.86
CA MET A 20 2.24 -31.39 23.44
C MET A 20 2.85 -30.06 23.87
N ALA A 21 3.42 -29.33 22.92
CA ALA A 21 3.87 -27.97 23.14
C ALA A 21 2.67 -27.02 23.14
N ILE A 22 2.36 -26.43 24.30
CA ILE A 22 1.33 -25.39 24.43
C ILE A 22 1.92 -24.10 23.85
N ARG A 23 1.45 -23.68 22.67
CA ARG A 23 1.73 -22.38 22.05
C ARG A 23 0.48 -21.50 22.06
N ALA A 24 0.64 -20.22 21.75
CA ALA A 24 -0.47 -19.25 21.69
C ALA A 24 -1.66 -19.75 20.84
N GLU A 25 -1.39 -20.49 19.77
CA GLU A 25 -2.41 -21.09 18.88
C GLU A 25 -3.17 -22.26 19.50
N SER A 26 -2.60 -22.99 20.48
CA SER A 26 -3.28 -24.06 21.21
C SER A 26 -3.93 -23.57 22.50
N ALA A 27 -3.83 -22.27 22.81
CA ALA A 27 -4.47 -21.67 23.98
C ALA A 27 -5.97 -21.38 23.74
N THR A 28 -6.40 -21.27 22.49
CA THR A 28 -7.81 -21.19 22.10
C THR A 28 -8.44 -22.57 22.06
N ALA A 29 -9.69 -22.69 22.53
CA ALA A 29 -10.43 -23.95 22.60
C ALA A 29 -10.49 -24.69 21.24
N ALA A 30 -10.68 -23.97 20.13
CA ALA A 30 -10.63 -24.52 18.77
C ALA A 30 -9.23 -25.03 18.37
N GLY A 31 -8.18 -24.30 18.74
CA GLY A 31 -6.80 -24.68 18.46
C GLY A 31 -6.35 -25.89 19.29
N MET A 32 -6.85 -25.99 20.51
CA MET A 32 -6.62 -27.15 21.38
C MET A 32 -7.37 -28.39 20.86
N ALA A 33 -8.65 -28.26 20.50
CA ALA A 33 -9.43 -29.39 19.99
C ALA A 33 -8.94 -29.92 18.64
N SER A 34 -8.53 -29.05 17.72
CA SER A 34 -7.94 -29.48 16.44
C SER A 34 -6.59 -30.20 16.62
N LYS A 35 -5.73 -29.75 17.53
CA LYS A 35 -4.48 -30.44 17.86
C LYS A 35 -4.70 -31.76 18.58
N LEU A 36 -5.64 -31.80 19.52
CA LEU A 36 -6.02 -33.04 20.21
C LEU A 36 -6.65 -34.04 19.25
N SER A 37 -7.47 -33.58 18.31
CA SER A 37 -8.05 -34.42 17.27
C SER A 37 -6.98 -35.03 16.35
N GLY A 38 -5.97 -34.24 15.95
CA GLY A 38 -4.83 -34.73 15.18
C GLY A 38 -3.93 -35.71 15.95
N LEU A 39 -3.78 -35.55 17.27
CA LEU A 39 -2.95 -36.43 18.09
C LEU A 39 -3.64 -37.74 18.48
N LEU A 40 -4.96 -37.71 18.66
CA LEU A 40 -5.76 -38.83 19.17
C LEU A 40 -6.51 -39.60 18.07
N GLY A 41 -6.57 -39.08 16.84
CA GLY A 41 -7.30 -39.72 15.72
C GLY A 41 -8.82 -39.75 15.92
N VAL A 42 -9.33 -39.01 16.90
CA VAL A 42 -10.76 -38.89 17.25
C VAL A 42 -11.20 -37.46 16.93
N THR A 43 -12.36 -37.30 16.29
CA THR A 43 -12.91 -35.97 15.97
C THR A 43 -13.44 -35.30 17.24
N ILE A 44 -12.64 -34.43 17.84
CA ILE A 44 -13.05 -33.61 18.99
C ILE A 44 -13.49 -32.25 18.45
N THR A 45 -14.80 -31.99 18.49
CA THR A 45 -15.36 -30.69 18.11
C THR A 45 -15.34 -29.78 19.33
N ALA A 46 -14.59 -28.68 19.27
CA ALA A 46 -14.67 -27.63 20.29
C ALA A 46 -15.95 -26.83 20.10
N ASP A 47 -16.81 -26.82 21.12
CA ASP A 47 -17.87 -25.82 21.22
C ASP A 47 -17.25 -24.51 21.69
N VAL A 48 -17.06 -23.58 20.75
CA VAL A 48 -16.54 -22.25 21.05
C VAL A 48 -17.75 -21.32 21.17
N PRO A 49 -17.92 -20.59 22.28
CA PRO A 49 -18.99 -19.63 22.41
C PRO A 49 -18.89 -18.61 21.27
N VAL A 50 -20.03 -18.30 20.64
CA VAL A 50 -20.06 -17.33 19.55
C VAL A 50 -19.52 -15.99 20.06
N ASP A 51 -18.45 -15.49 19.44
CA ASP A 51 -17.87 -14.19 19.76
C ASP A 51 -18.79 -13.07 19.27
N TYR A 52 -19.90 -12.81 19.99
CA TYR A 52 -20.86 -11.76 19.68
C TYR A 52 -20.19 -10.39 19.54
N PHE A 53 -19.12 -10.13 20.29
CA PHE A 53 -18.34 -8.90 20.22
C PHE A 53 -17.71 -8.67 18.84
N LYS A 54 -17.30 -9.74 18.14
CA LYS A 54 -16.75 -9.65 16.78
C LYS A 54 -17.83 -9.23 15.78
N TYR A 55 -19.03 -9.80 15.89
CA TYR A 55 -20.18 -9.45 15.04
C TYR A 55 -20.70 -8.03 15.34
N VAL A 56 -20.79 -7.67 16.61
CA VAL A 56 -21.16 -6.30 17.04
C VAL A 56 -20.15 -5.29 16.51
N LYS A 57 -18.85 -5.60 16.54
CA LYS A 57 -17.82 -4.74 15.94
C LYS A 57 -18.05 -4.54 14.45
N TYR A 58 -18.25 -5.61 13.68
CA TYR A 58 -18.49 -5.49 12.23
C TYR A 58 -19.77 -4.71 11.92
N LEU A 59 -20.84 -4.95 12.68
CA LEU A 59 -22.09 -4.20 12.52
C LEU A 59 -21.91 -2.72 12.88
N ALA A 60 -21.19 -2.44 13.96
CA ALA A 60 -20.89 -1.08 14.39
C ALA A 60 -20.04 -0.35 13.34
N THR A 61 -19.02 -0.98 12.75
CA THR A 61 -18.28 -0.34 11.64
C THR A 61 -19.14 -0.18 10.38
N ALA A 62 -19.96 -1.17 10.05
CA ALA A 62 -20.86 -1.10 8.89
C ALA A 62 -21.88 0.05 9.00
N ILE A 63 -22.25 0.47 10.21
CA ILE A 63 -23.14 1.61 10.44
C ILE A 63 -22.35 2.91 10.63
N ALA A 64 -21.28 2.88 11.43
CA ALA A 64 -20.50 4.06 11.78
C ALA A 64 -19.77 4.69 10.60
N VAL A 65 -19.27 3.87 9.66
CA VAL A 65 -18.57 4.38 8.47
C VAL A 65 -19.52 5.15 7.53
N PRO A 66 -20.64 4.57 7.05
CA PRO A 66 -21.57 5.32 6.20
C PRO A 66 -22.33 6.40 6.98
N GLY A 67 -22.69 6.17 8.24
CA GLY A 67 -23.33 7.18 9.08
C GLY A 67 -22.42 8.37 9.36
N GLY A 68 -21.15 8.11 9.67
CA GLY A 68 -20.11 9.14 9.81
C GLY A 68 -19.85 9.88 8.50
N ALA A 69 -19.76 9.17 7.38
CA ALA A 69 -19.61 9.78 6.06
C ALA A 69 -20.81 10.66 5.69
N TYR A 70 -22.04 10.23 5.99
CA TYR A 70 -23.26 11.01 5.77
C TYR A 70 -23.29 12.27 6.63
N LEU A 71 -22.97 12.15 7.92
CA LEU A 71 -22.89 13.30 8.83
C LEU A 71 -21.79 14.28 8.41
N LEU A 72 -20.61 13.78 8.04
CA LEU A 72 -19.53 14.62 7.51
C LEU A 72 -19.94 15.30 6.21
N PHE A 73 -20.58 14.59 5.28
CA PHE A 73 -21.07 15.18 4.03
C PHE A 73 -22.17 16.23 4.27
N ARG A 74 -22.98 16.05 5.32
CA ARG A 74 -24.06 16.97 5.70
C ARG A 74 -23.56 18.22 6.42
N TYR A 75 -22.60 18.08 7.34
CA TYR A 75 -22.05 19.18 8.14
C TYR A 75 -20.89 19.89 7.45
N VAL A 76 -19.95 19.14 6.89
CA VAL A 76 -18.90 19.65 6.01
C VAL A 76 -19.46 19.59 4.59
N SER A 77 -20.37 20.52 4.28
CA SER A 77 -20.73 20.71 2.88
C SER A 77 -19.43 20.93 2.09
N LEU A 78 -19.21 20.20 0.99
CA LEU A 78 -18.08 20.42 0.07
C LEU A 78 -17.97 21.89 -0.38
N ALA A 79 -19.03 22.69 -0.20
CA ALA A 79 -19.05 24.12 -0.42
C ALA A 79 -18.19 24.92 0.59
N MET A 80 -17.97 24.43 1.81
CA MET A 80 -17.21 25.13 2.86
C MET A 80 -15.69 24.93 2.69
N VAL A 81 -15.27 23.77 2.17
CA VAL A 81 -13.90 23.48 1.76
C VAL A 81 -13.75 23.98 0.32
N GLY A 82 -13.32 25.23 0.14
CA GLY A 82 -13.36 25.91 -1.16
C GLY A 82 -12.91 25.04 -2.35
N ARG A 83 -13.56 25.21 -3.52
CA ARG A 83 -13.39 24.36 -4.72
C ARG A 83 -11.92 24.09 -5.11
N ASN A 84 -11.03 25.04 -4.87
CA ASN A 84 -9.60 24.89 -5.15
C ASN A 84 -8.92 23.88 -4.20
N VAL A 85 -9.31 23.85 -2.92
CA VAL A 85 -8.79 22.88 -1.94
C VAL A 85 -9.21 21.47 -2.32
N LEU A 86 -10.47 21.29 -2.71
CA LEU A 86 -10.96 19.99 -3.21
C LEU A 86 -10.25 19.57 -4.50
N ALA A 87 -10.03 20.51 -5.42
CA ALA A 87 -9.27 20.22 -6.64
C ALA A 87 -7.84 19.78 -6.31
N ILE A 88 -7.12 20.50 -5.45
CA ILE A 88 -5.77 20.14 -5.02
C ILE A 88 -5.75 18.78 -4.32
N ALA A 89 -6.68 18.54 -3.39
CA ALA A 89 -6.79 17.26 -2.67
C ALA A 89 -7.06 16.09 -3.63
N SER A 90 -7.94 16.29 -4.63
CA SER A 90 -8.24 15.27 -5.63
C SER A 90 -7.03 14.96 -6.52
N ILE A 91 -6.28 15.97 -6.95
CA ILE A 91 -5.07 15.80 -7.74
C ILE A 91 -4.01 15.06 -6.92
N MET A 92 -3.77 15.47 -5.67
CA MET A 92 -2.83 14.79 -4.77
C MET A 92 -3.20 13.32 -4.54
N PHE A 93 -4.49 13.03 -4.37
CA PHE A 93 -4.97 11.66 -4.21
C PHE A 93 -4.71 10.81 -5.46
N VAL A 94 -5.05 11.32 -6.65
CA VAL A 94 -4.79 10.62 -7.92
C VAL A 94 -3.30 10.36 -8.09
N LEU A 95 -2.45 11.36 -7.87
CA LEU A 95 -1.01 11.24 -7.99
C LEU A 95 -0.44 10.16 -7.05
N LEU A 96 -0.86 10.15 -5.80
CA LEU A 96 -0.42 9.16 -4.80
C LEU A 96 -0.88 7.75 -5.16
N MET A 97 -2.10 7.59 -5.67
CA MET A 97 -2.59 6.27 -6.12
C MET A 97 -1.86 5.78 -7.37
N THR A 98 -1.55 6.66 -8.32
CA THR A 98 -0.88 6.30 -9.57
C THR A 98 0.61 5.98 -9.42
N SER A 99 1.28 6.43 -8.35
CA SER A 99 2.72 6.19 -8.15
C SER A 99 3.07 4.79 -7.62
N GLY A 100 2.08 3.96 -7.28
CA GLY A 100 2.28 2.61 -6.75
C GLY A 100 2.13 2.46 -5.24
N TYR A 101 1.54 3.44 -4.55
CA TYR A 101 1.39 3.39 -3.07
C TYR A 101 0.64 2.15 -2.57
N MET A 102 -0.37 1.67 -3.29
CA MET A 102 -1.08 0.44 -2.93
C MET A 102 -0.21 -0.82 -3.07
N TRP A 103 0.71 -0.85 -4.04
CA TRP A 103 1.63 -1.97 -4.18
C TRP A 103 2.57 -2.06 -2.97
N ASN A 104 3.08 -0.92 -2.49
CA ASN A 104 3.87 -0.88 -1.25
C ASN A 104 3.07 -1.35 -0.04
N ARG A 105 1.79 -0.96 0.05
CA ARG A 105 0.92 -1.35 1.17
C ARG A 105 0.65 -2.86 1.22
N ILE A 106 0.54 -3.51 0.06
CA ILE A 106 0.28 -4.95 -0.04
C ILE A 106 1.56 -5.75 0.20
N ASN A 107 2.66 -5.37 -0.47
CA ASN A 107 3.87 -6.18 -0.50
C ASN A 107 4.87 -5.84 0.62
N SER A 108 4.66 -4.73 1.33
CA SER A 108 5.54 -4.25 2.41
C SER A 108 7.03 -4.30 2.04
N PRO A 109 7.43 -3.70 0.89
CA PRO A 109 8.82 -3.70 0.46
C PRO A 109 9.70 -2.92 1.45
N PRO A 110 11.02 -3.18 1.47
CA PRO A 110 11.94 -2.32 2.20
C PRO A 110 11.87 -0.87 1.68
N TYR A 111 12.08 0.09 2.58
CA TYR A 111 11.98 1.50 2.24
C TYR A 111 13.10 1.98 1.30
N MET A 112 14.30 1.43 1.49
CA MET A 112 15.50 1.69 0.68
C MET A 112 16.32 0.39 0.58
N GLY A 113 17.04 0.22 -0.54
CA GLY A 113 17.98 -0.87 -0.72
C GLY A 113 19.39 -0.51 -0.26
N GLN A 114 20.23 -1.53 -0.07
CA GLN A 114 21.67 -1.37 0.09
C GLN A 114 22.37 -2.18 -1.01
N SER A 115 23.39 -1.59 -1.62
CA SER A 115 24.22 -2.27 -2.61
C SER A 115 25.07 -3.32 -1.89
N GLN A 116 24.95 -4.56 -2.36
CA GLN A 116 25.63 -5.71 -1.75
C GLN A 116 27.15 -5.68 -1.94
N GLN A 117 27.64 -4.86 -2.89
CA GLN A 117 29.07 -4.72 -3.21
C GLN A 117 29.72 -3.48 -2.60
N SER A 118 28.99 -2.37 -2.49
CA SER A 118 29.57 -1.08 -2.05
C SER A 118 29.03 -0.60 -0.70
N GLY A 119 27.96 -1.21 -0.17
CA GLY A 119 27.24 -0.69 1.00
C GLY A 119 26.43 0.59 0.73
N ASP A 120 26.47 1.09 -0.50
CA ASP A 120 25.79 2.32 -0.90
C ASP A 120 24.27 2.18 -0.88
N VAL A 121 23.57 3.28 -0.57
CA VAL A 121 22.12 3.32 -0.54
C VAL A 121 21.58 3.29 -1.97
N VAL A 122 20.78 2.26 -2.28
CA VAL A 122 20.13 2.10 -3.59
C VAL A 122 18.69 2.60 -3.48
N LEU A 123 18.40 3.71 -4.17
CA LEU A 123 17.08 4.33 -4.17
C LEU A 123 16.12 3.69 -5.17
N PHE A 124 16.61 3.04 -6.23
CA PHE A 124 15.80 2.40 -7.28
C PHE A 124 16.21 0.94 -7.48
N VAL A 125 15.25 0.01 -7.41
CA VAL A 125 15.44 -1.39 -7.82
C VAL A 125 15.52 -1.46 -9.36
N PRO A 126 16.57 -2.09 -9.93
CA PRO A 126 16.73 -2.27 -11.38
C PRO A 126 15.86 -3.43 -11.90
N THR A 127 14.60 -3.46 -11.52
CA THR A 127 13.62 -4.48 -11.93
C THR A 127 12.23 -3.85 -11.92
N GLN A 128 11.39 -4.25 -12.88
CA GLN A 128 10.05 -3.69 -13.02
C GLN A 128 9.03 -4.27 -12.03
N ASN A 129 9.21 -5.52 -11.59
CA ASN A 129 8.27 -6.21 -10.71
C ASN A 129 8.43 -5.85 -9.22
N GLN A 130 9.45 -5.06 -8.88
CA GLN A 130 9.75 -4.64 -7.51
C GLN A 130 9.99 -3.13 -7.45
N GLN A 131 9.69 -2.56 -6.29
CA GLN A 131 9.77 -1.13 -6.03
C GLN A 131 10.15 -0.92 -4.55
N TYR A 132 10.97 0.08 -4.25
CA TYR A 132 11.17 0.53 -2.87
C TYR A 132 10.15 1.57 -2.43
N GLY A 133 9.95 1.70 -1.12
CA GLY A 133 9.10 2.73 -0.53
C GLY A 133 9.48 4.15 -0.97
N VAL A 134 10.79 4.44 -1.03
CA VAL A 134 11.31 5.74 -1.46
C VAL A 134 11.06 6.04 -2.95
N GLU A 135 11.07 5.02 -3.82
CA GLU A 135 10.81 5.20 -5.26
C GLU A 135 9.43 5.78 -5.52
N THR A 136 8.42 5.26 -4.82
CA THR A 136 7.04 5.73 -4.95
C THR A 136 6.90 7.21 -4.59
N GLN A 137 7.67 7.69 -3.61
CA GLN A 137 7.67 9.10 -3.22
C GLN A 137 8.35 9.98 -4.27
N ILE A 138 9.51 9.54 -4.79
CA ILE A 138 10.23 10.27 -5.84
C ILE A 138 9.37 10.36 -7.11
N VAL A 139 8.75 9.24 -7.52
CA VAL A 139 7.87 9.20 -8.71
C VAL A 139 6.63 10.06 -8.49
N ALA A 140 5.99 10.00 -7.31
CA ALA A 140 4.85 10.86 -6.98
C ALA A 140 5.22 12.35 -7.05
N GLY A 141 6.39 12.74 -6.51
CA GLY A 141 6.89 14.11 -6.58
C GLY A 141 7.17 14.56 -8.01
N THR A 142 7.75 13.67 -8.83
CA THR A 142 8.00 13.93 -10.26
C THR A 142 6.70 14.17 -11.02
N TYR A 143 5.67 13.34 -10.80
CA TYR A 143 4.36 13.56 -11.40
C TYR A 143 3.68 14.84 -10.90
N ALA A 144 3.86 15.20 -9.63
CA ALA A 144 3.33 16.46 -9.08
C ALA A 144 3.96 17.68 -9.77
N ILE A 145 5.27 17.67 -10.03
CA ILE A 145 5.96 18.74 -10.76
C ILE A 145 5.40 18.85 -12.19
N CYS A 146 5.26 17.72 -12.91
CA CYS A 146 4.66 17.71 -14.25
C CYS A 146 3.24 18.28 -14.25
N ALA A 147 2.39 17.83 -13.32
CA ALA A 147 1.02 18.32 -13.19
C ALA A 147 0.98 19.82 -12.89
N LEU A 148 1.84 20.31 -11.99
CA LEU A 148 1.96 21.73 -11.67
C LEU A 148 2.35 22.53 -12.91
N CYS A 149 3.34 22.08 -13.69
CA CYS A 149 3.75 22.76 -14.91
C CYS A 149 2.58 22.93 -15.88
N ILE A 150 1.81 21.86 -16.12
CA ILE A 150 0.62 21.91 -16.99
C ILE A 150 -0.43 22.88 -16.43
N VAL A 151 -0.72 22.81 -15.13
CA VAL A 151 -1.72 23.69 -14.50
C VAL A 151 -1.31 25.16 -14.60
N VAL A 152 -0.03 25.49 -14.39
CA VAL A 152 0.49 26.86 -14.53
C VAL A 152 0.40 27.34 -15.97
N LEU A 153 0.82 26.52 -16.93
CA LEU A 153 0.75 26.82 -18.37
C LEU A 153 -0.69 27.08 -18.83
N VAL A 154 -1.67 26.34 -18.31
CA VAL A 154 -3.07 26.47 -18.73
C VAL A 154 -3.81 27.57 -17.97
N LYS A 155 -3.59 27.74 -16.67
CA LYS A 155 -4.40 28.63 -15.81
C LYS A 155 -3.75 29.96 -15.48
N HIS A 156 -2.41 30.02 -15.40
CA HIS A 156 -1.69 31.21 -14.96
C HIS A 156 -1.11 32.00 -16.13
N VAL A 157 -0.46 31.33 -17.09
CA VAL A 157 0.18 31.98 -18.24
C VAL A 157 -0.79 32.88 -19.04
N PRO A 158 -2.04 32.49 -19.33
CA PRO A 158 -2.96 33.35 -20.08
C PRO A 158 -3.37 34.63 -19.34
N LYS A 159 -3.18 34.69 -18.02
CA LYS A 159 -3.55 35.86 -17.19
C LYS A 159 -2.47 36.94 -17.13
N ILE A 160 -1.27 36.65 -17.64
CA ILE A 160 -0.16 37.60 -17.66
C ILE A 160 -0.42 38.63 -18.78
N GLN A 161 -0.49 39.93 -18.42
CA GLN A 161 -0.81 41.00 -19.36
C GLN A 161 0.34 41.37 -20.29
N SER A 162 1.58 41.31 -19.79
CA SER A 162 2.79 41.64 -20.54
C SER A 162 3.21 40.48 -21.46
N ALA A 163 3.37 40.76 -22.75
CA ALA A 163 3.70 39.75 -23.76
C ALA A 163 5.08 39.11 -23.53
N ASP A 164 6.07 39.91 -23.13
CA ASP A 164 7.43 39.45 -22.89
C ASP A 164 7.49 38.50 -21.68
N GLN A 165 6.83 38.87 -20.57
CA GLN A 165 6.79 38.01 -19.38
C GLN A 165 6.00 36.73 -19.65
N ARG A 166 4.90 36.80 -20.41
CA ARG A 166 4.13 35.61 -20.80
C ARG A 166 5.00 34.63 -21.59
N THR A 167 5.79 35.12 -22.53
CA THR A 167 6.69 34.29 -23.35
C THR A 167 7.80 33.67 -22.50
N SER A 168 8.47 34.47 -21.66
CA SER A 168 9.52 33.98 -20.77
C SER A 168 9.02 32.92 -19.78
N VAL A 169 7.86 33.13 -19.16
CA VAL A 169 7.25 32.16 -18.24
C VAL A 169 6.83 30.89 -19.00
N THR A 170 6.27 31.02 -20.20
CA THR A 170 5.91 29.85 -21.04
C THR A 170 7.15 29.01 -21.34
N LEU A 171 8.23 29.64 -21.82
CA LEU A 171 9.48 28.95 -22.15
C LEU A 171 10.07 28.26 -20.91
N LEU A 172 10.07 28.92 -19.75
CA LEU A 172 10.57 28.35 -18.50
C LEU A 172 9.78 27.10 -18.09
N PHE A 173 8.45 27.14 -18.11
CA PHE A 173 7.63 25.99 -17.71
C PHE A 173 7.60 24.87 -18.74
N VAL A 174 7.70 25.19 -20.04
CA VAL A 174 7.87 24.17 -21.10
C VAL A 174 9.22 23.47 -20.94
N PHE A 175 10.30 24.23 -20.69
CA PHE A 175 11.61 23.66 -20.43
C PHE A 175 11.61 22.78 -19.18
N LEU A 176 11.04 23.27 -18.07
CA LEU A 176 10.92 22.49 -16.83
C LEU A 176 10.13 21.20 -17.05
N LEU A 177 9.01 21.27 -17.78
CA LEU A 177 8.18 20.10 -18.11
C LEU A 177 8.98 19.08 -18.94
N LEU A 178 9.70 19.53 -19.97
CA LEU A 178 10.56 18.66 -20.78
C LEU A 178 11.68 18.02 -19.95
N PHE A 179 12.31 18.79 -19.06
CA PHE A 179 13.36 18.30 -18.18
C PHE A 179 12.84 17.23 -17.21
N THR A 180 11.73 17.50 -16.51
CA THR A 180 11.11 16.56 -15.58
C THR A 180 10.60 15.30 -16.30
N PHE A 181 10.02 15.45 -17.48
CA PHE A 181 9.58 14.30 -18.29
C PHE A 181 10.78 13.47 -18.79
N SER A 182 11.89 14.12 -19.11
CA SER A 182 13.12 13.41 -19.45
C SER A 182 13.71 12.66 -18.25
N TYR A 183 13.63 13.22 -17.04
CA TYR A 183 14.04 12.52 -15.81
C TYR A 183 13.18 11.28 -15.58
N LEU A 184 11.86 11.39 -15.75
CA LEU A 184 10.95 10.24 -15.64
C LEU A 184 11.34 9.12 -16.63
N ASN A 185 11.67 9.48 -17.88
CA ASN A 185 12.10 8.50 -18.88
C ASN A 185 13.45 7.85 -18.53
N SER A 186 14.39 8.60 -17.95
CA SER A 186 15.65 8.04 -17.43
C SER A 186 15.39 6.99 -16.33
N VAL A 187 14.56 7.33 -15.33
CA VAL A 187 14.16 6.40 -14.27
C VAL A 187 13.46 5.15 -14.83
N PHE A 188 12.62 5.33 -15.85
CA PHE A 188 11.96 4.21 -16.52
C PHE A 188 12.97 3.27 -17.21
N ARG A 189 13.99 3.80 -17.87
CA ARG A 189 15.06 3.00 -18.48
C ARG A 189 15.91 2.27 -17.44
N LEU A 190 16.14 2.85 -16.26
CA LEU A 190 16.83 2.15 -15.18
C LEU A 190 16.08 0.88 -14.76
N LYS A 191 14.75 0.89 -14.81
CA LYS A 191 13.91 -0.30 -14.53
C LYS A 191 13.76 -1.23 -15.73
N MET A 192 13.83 -0.71 -16.95
CA MET A 192 13.72 -1.45 -18.20
C MET A 192 14.91 -1.17 -19.13
N PRO A 193 16.04 -1.89 -18.98
CA PRO A 193 17.24 -1.64 -19.77
C PRO A 193 17.05 -1.86 -21.28
N GLY A 194 16.02 -2.62 -21.68
CA GLY A 194 15.66 -2.83 -23.09
C GLY A 194 14.88 -1.69 -23.75
N TYR A 195 14.57 -0.59 -23.05
CA TYR A 195 13.78 0.50 -23.62
C TYR A 195 14.62 1.42 -24.53
N PRO A 196 14.29 1.52 -25.84
CA PRO A 196 15.18 2.13 -26.83
C PRO A 196 15.10 3.66 -26.92
N PHE A 197 14.07 4.30 -26.32
CA PHE A 197 13.83 5.72 -26.53
C PHE A 197 14.46 6.60 -25.45
N LYS A 198 15.23 7.61 -25.89
CA LYS A 198 15.80 8.66 -25.04
C LYS A 198 15.28 10.03 -25.43
N MET A 199 15.24 10.95 -24.47
CA MET A 199 14.90 12.36 -24.71
C MET A 199 16.14 13.23 -24.47
N LEU A 200 16.33 13.78 -23.26
CA LEU A 200 17.43 14.71 -22.96
C LEU A 200 18.45 14.13 -21.98
N LEU A 201 17.98 13.46 -20.94
CA LEU A 201 18.78 12.81 -19.91
C LEU A 201 18.97 11.32 -20.23
N GLU A 202 20.16 10.82 -19.90
CA GLU A 202 20.55 9.41 -19.95
C GLU A 202 20.05 8.58 -18.76
#